data_AF-A0A1Y6BJL6-F1
#
_entry.id   AF-A0A1Y6BJL6-F1
#
_cell.length_a   1.000
_cell.length_b   1.000
_cell.length_c   1.000
_cell.angle_alpha   90.00
_cell.angle_beta   90.00
_cell.angle_gamma   90.00
#
_symmetry.space_group_name_H-M   'P 1'
#
loop_
_entity.id
_entity.type
_entity.pdbx_description
1 polymer ?
#
loop_
_entity_poly.entity_id
_entity_poly.type
_entity_poly.pdbx_seq_one_letter_code
_entity_poly.pdbx_strand_id
1 'polypeptide(L)'
;MIDQLAKQLISDIQQKASEFSSAEDKGASQLRAIVESALRKLKLVTREEFDAQQAVLMRTRAKLEALESRLEEMVKDHNQRG
;
A
#
# COMPACT_ATOMS: atom_id res chain seq x y z
N MET A 1 8.52 -3.68 5.30
CA MET A 1 7.33 -3.13 6.01
C MET A 1 6.08 -3.98 5.77
N ILE A 2 5.71 -4.32 4.53
CA ILE A 2 4.57 -5.23 4.27
C ILE A 2 4.83 -6.65 4.83
N ASP A 3 6.07 -7.15 4.79
CA ASP A 3 6.38 -8.48 5.32
C ASP A 3 6.20 -8.61 6.84
N GLN A 4 6.47 -7.53 7.60
CA GLN A 4 6.22 -7.50 9.03
C GLN A 4 4.73 -7.46 9.33
N LEU A 5 3.96 -6.69 8.54
CA LEU A 5 2.51 -6.63 8.63
C LEU A 5 1.86 -7.99 8.34
N ALA A 6 2.34 -8.69 7.31
CA ALA A 6 1.87 -10.03 6.96
C ALA A 6 2.16 -11.05 8.07
N LYS A 7 3.38 -11.02 8.64
CA LYS A 7 3.75 -11.89 9.76
C LYS A 7 2.90 -11.63 11.01
N GLN A 8 2.66 -10.36 11.35
CA GLN A 8 1.83 -9.97 12.49
C GLN A 8 0.36 -10.41 12.30
N LEU A 9 -0.15 -10.31 11.06
CA LEU A 9 -1.51 -10.73 10.73
C LEU A 9 -1.67 -12.25 10.88
N ILE A 10 -0.70 -13.02 10.37
CA ILE A 10 -0.70 -14.49 10.44
C ILE A 10 -0.61 -14.92 11.91
N SER A 11 0.24 -14.28 12.73
CA SER A 11 0.33 -14.60 14.16
C SER A 11 -0.97 -14.28 14.90
N ASP A 12 -1.62 -13.14 14.61
CA ASP A 12 -2.89 -12.76 15.23
C ASP A 12 -4.03 -13.74 14.87
N ILE A 13 -4.06 -14.20 13.62
CA ILE A 13 -5.01 -15.20 13.15
C ILE A 13 -4.73 -16.55 13.82
N GLN A 14 -3.47 -16.97 13.88
CA GLN A 14 -3.05 -18.27 14.41
C GLN A 14 -3.27 -18.35 15.93
N GLN A 15 -3.00 -17.27 16.67
CA GLN A 15 -3.30 -17.15 18.09
C GLN A 15 -4.81 -17.26 18.35
N LYS A 16 -5.63 -16.48 17.64
CA LYS A 16 -7.10 -16.52 17.76
C LYS A 16 -7.71 -17.84 17.30
N ALA A 17 -7.09 -18.54 16.35
CA ALA A 17 -7.52 -19.86 15.89
C ALA A 17 -7.17 -20.97 16.91
N SER A 18 -6.01 -20.87 17.56
CA SER A 18 -5.56 -21.85 18.57
C SER A 18 -6.37 -21.82 19.86
N GLU A 19 -6.94 -20.67 20.23
CA GLU A 19 -7.87 -20.53 21.37
C GLU A 19 -9.23 -21.22 21.12
N PHE A 20 -9.53 -21.64 19.89
CA PHE A 20 -10.86 -22.08 19.45
C PHE A 20 -10.92 -23.50 18.88
N SER A 21 -9.84 -24.28 18.91
CA SER A 21 -9.71 -25.61 18.30
C SER A 21 -10.50 -26.75 18.98
N SER A 22 -11.50 -26.43 19.81
CA SER A 22 -12.34 -27.42 20.53
C SER A 22 -13.73 -27.64 19.91
N ALA A 23 -14.05 -27.03 18.76
CA ALA A 23 -15.37 -27.15 18.14
C ALA A 23 -15.28 -27.31 16.60
N GLU A 24 -15.37 -28.56 16.14
CA GLU A 24 -15.00 -29.01 14.79
C GLU A 24 -15.93 -28.53 13.65
N ASP A 25 -17.06 -27.87 13.91
CA ASP A 25 -18.07 -27.58 12.87
C ASP A 25 -18.42 -26.07 12.71
N LYS A 26 -17.90 -25.20 13.58
CA LYS A 26 -18.09 -23.72 13.49
C LYS A 26 -16.92 -22.99 12.85
N GLY A 27 -15.86 -23.70 12.47
CA GLY A 27 -14.57 -23.11 12.08
C GLY A 27 -14.64 -22.21 10.84
N ALA A 28 -15.36 -22.58 9.79
CA ALA A 28 -15.29 -21.89 8.50
C ALA A 28 -15.89 -20.47 8.51
N SER A 29 -17.07 -20.28 9.11
CA SER A 29 -17.70 -18.96 9.24
C SER A 29 -16.93 -18.06 10.22
N GLN A 30 -16.39 -18.65 11.28
CA GLN A 30 -15.60 -17.94 12.29
C GLN A 30 -14.23 -17.50 11.75
N LEU A 31 -13.55 -18.35 10.97
CA LEU A 31 -12.30 -18.01 10.27
C LEU A 31 -12.52 -16.85 9.30
N ARG A 32 -13.65 -16.85 8.58
CA ARG A 32 -14.02 -15.76 7.69
C ARG A 32 -14.16 -14.43 8.44
N ALA A 33 -14.78 -14.44 9.63
CA ALA A 33 -14.91 -13.27 10.48
C ALA A 33 -13.56 -12.77 11.04
N ILE A 34 -12.65 -13.68 11.40
CA ILE A 34 -11.29 -13.33 11.85
C ILE A 34 -10.51 -12.67 10.70
N VAL A 35 -10.56 -13.24 9.49
CA VAL A 35 -9.92 -12.68 8.30
C VAL A 35 -10.51 -11.32 7.95
N GLU A 36 -11.84 -11.17 8.00
CA GLU A 36 -12.49 -9.88 7.72
C GLU A 36 -12.12 -8.82 8.76
N SER A 37 -12.04 -9.18 10.05
CA SER A 37 -11.58 -8.29 11.11
C SER A 37 -10.13 -7.89 10.93
N ALA A 38 -9.27 -8.84 10.55
CA ALA A 38 -7.85 -8.60 10.29
C ALA A 38 -7.66 -7.66 9.09
N LEU A 39 -8.39 -7.88 7.98
CA LEU A 39 -8.37 -7.01 6.80
C LEU A 39 -8.88 -5.60 7.11
N ARG A 40 -9.92 -5.45 7.93
CA ARG A 40 -10.42 -4.12 8.38
C ARG A 40 -9.38 -3.33 9.18
N LYS A 41 -8.51 -4.01 9.94
CA LYS A 41 -7.42 -3.36 10.68
C LYS A 41 -6.30 -2.82 9.77
N LEU A 42 -6.21 -3.27 8.51
CA LEU A 42 -5.11 -2.92 7.61
C LEU A 42 -5.24 -1.54 6.93
N LYS A 43 -6.18 -0.67 7.34
CA LYS A 43 -6.44 0.64 6.69
C LYS A 43 -6.44 0.53 5.16
N LEU A 44 -7.12 -0.49 4.66
CA LEU A 44 -7.15 -0.79 3.23
C LEU A 44 -7.84 0.37 2.50
N VAL A 45 -7.18 0.90 1.49
CA VAL A 45 -7.79 1.79 0.51
C VAL A 45 -8.45 0.94 -0.57
N THR A 46 -9.51 1.46 -1.17
CA THR A 46 -10.14 0.79 -2.31
C THR A 46 -9.17 0.75 -3.50
N ARG A 47 -9.40 -0.18 -4.43
CA ARG A 47 -8.58 -0.26 -5.64
C ARG A 47 -8.66 1.04 -6.45
N GLU A 48 -9.83 1.66 -6.51
CA GLU A 48 -10.05 2.93 -7.20
C GLU A 48 -9.26 4.08 -6.57
N GLU A 49 -9.21 4.16 -5.23
CA GLU A 49 -8.40 5.15 -4.50
C GLU A 49 -6.90 4.94 -4.75
N PHE A 50 -6.45 3.69 -4.76
CA PHE A 50 -5.07 3.35 -5.09
C PHE A 50 -4.70 3.81 -6.51
N ASP A 51 -5.53 3.45 -7.49
CA ASP A 51 -5.32 3.81 -8.90
C ASP A 51 -5.34 5.33 -9.09
N ALA A 52 -6.21 6.05 -8.36
CA ALA A 52 -6.26 7.51 -8.37
C ALA A 52 -4.96 8.14 -7.82
N GLN A 53 -4.43 7.62 -6.71
CA GLN A 53 -3.15 8.07 -6.15
C GLN A 53 -1.99 7.79 -7.10
N GLN A 54 -1.97 6.61 -7.72
CA GLN A 54 -0.97 6.27 -8.73
C GLN A 54 -1.01 7.24 -9.92
N ALA A 55 -2.21 7.62 -10.39
CA ALA A 55 -2.37 8.60 -11.46
C ALA A 55 -1.84 9.99 -11.07
N VAL A 56 -2.03 10.42 -9.81
CA VAL A 56 -1.44 11.66 -9.30
C VAL A 56 0.09 11.58 -9.36
N LEU A 57 0.68 10.49 -8.88
CA LEU A 57 2.13 10.28 -8.87
C LEU A 57 2.73 10.31 -10.29
N MET A 58 2.07 9.67 -11.25
CA MET A 58 2.49 9.70 -12.65
C MET A 58 2.49 11.13 -13.21
N ARG A 59 1.45 11.92 -12.92
CA ARG A 59 1.39 13.33 -13.35
C ARG A 59 2.47 14.19 -12.68
N THR A 60 2.76 13.97 -11.40
CA THR A 60 3.81 14.71 -10.72
C THR A 60 5.19 14.37 -11.27
N ARG A 61 5.44 13.11 -11.64
CA ARG A 61 6.69 12.69 -12.28
C ARG A 61 6.88 13.37 -13.63
N ALA A 62 5.86 13.35 -14.49
CA ALA A 62 5.92 14.02 -15.79
C ALA A 62 6.17 15.53 -15.66
N LYS A 63 5.54 16.19 -14.67
CA LYS A 63 5.78 17.61 -14.38
C LYS A 63 7.20 17.86 -13.87
N LEU A 64 7.74 16.97 -13.05
CA LEU A 64 9.10 17.07 -12.53
C LEU A 64 10.11 16.98 -13.67
N GLU A 65 9.98 15.98 -14.54
CA GLU A 65 10.85 15.78 -15.71
C GLU A 65 10.82 17.01 -16.64
N ALA A 66 9.65 17.61 -16.88
CA ALA A 66 9.53 18.83 -17.66
C ALA A 66 10.22 20.05 -17.01
N LEU A 67 10.13 20.18 -15.68
CA LEU A 67 10.82 21.24 -14.94
C LEU A 67 12.33 21.04 -14.94
N GLU A 68 12.81 19.80 -14.80
CA GLU A 68 14.22 19.45 -14.89
C GLU A 68 14.78 19.80 -16.27
N SER A 69 14.09 19.42 -17.35
CA SER A 69 14.48 19.79 -18.72
C SER A 69 14.58 21.31 -18.92
N ARG A 70 13.59 22.06 -18.42
CA ARG A 70 13.61 23.52 -18.51
C ARG A 70 14.76 24.13 -17.71
N LEU A 71 15.08 23.56 -16.55
CA LEU A 71 16.20 24.01 -15.73
C LEU A 71 17.53 23.76 -16.45
N GLU A 72 17.71 22.59 -17.07
CA GLU A 72 18.90 22.29 -17.86
C GLU A 72 19.08 23.26 -19.03
N GLU A 73 18.02 23.57 -19.75
CA GLU A 73 18.05 24.57 -20.84
C GLU A 73 18.48 25.95 -20.33
N MET A 74 17.90 26.41 -19.22
CA MET A 74 18.27 27.70 -18.62
C MET A 74 19.72 27.73 -18.14
N VAL A 75 20.20 26.65 -17.53
CA VAL A 75 21.60 26.55 -17.08
C VAL A 75 22.56 26.55 -18.27
N LYS A 76 22.22 25.84 -19.36
CA LYS A 76 23.02 25.83 -20.60
C LYS A 76 23.09 27.23 -21.23
N ASP A 77 21.96 27.93 -21.34
CA ASP A 77 21.91 29.30 -21.88
C ASP A 77 22.71 30.28 -21.02
N HIS A 78 22.62 30.18 -19.68
CA HIS A 78 23.42 31.02 -18.78
C HIS A 78 24.93 30.78 -18.93
N ASN A 79 25.37 29.53 -19.05
CA ASN A 79 26.78 29.18 -19.25
C ASN A 79 27.33 29.56 -20.64
N GLN A 80 26.47 29.80 -21.63
CA GLN A 80 26.87 30.27 -22.96
C GLN A 80 26.99 31.80 -23.04
N ARG A 81 26.39 32.52 -22.09
CA ARG A 81 26.34 33.99 -22.05
C ARG A 81 27.37 34.62 -21.10
N GLY A 82 27.88 33.86 -20.12
CA GLY A 82 28.98 34.25 -19.24
C GLY A 82 30.32 33.79 -19.78
#